data_AF-V2XTX9-F1
#
_entry.id   AF-V2XTX9-F1
#
_cell.length_a   1.000
_cell.length_b   1.000
_cell.length_c   1.000
_cell.angle_alpha   90.00
_cell.angle_beta   90.00
_cell.angle_gamma   90.00
#
_symmetry.space_group_name_H-M   'P 1'
#
loop_
_entity.id
_entity.type
_entity.pdbx_description
1 polymer ?
#
loop_
_entity_poly.entity_id
_entity_poly.type
_entity_poly.pdbx_seq_one_letter_code
_entity_poly.pdbx_strand_id
1 'polypeptide(L)'
;MSFEVHVRKRKWIRVMQIVCILISVVILATFASLIRESGSLIWLAINSVSNDVLAFVIGVFVVSLVLPTTIILPISTFYHERRPRIKVNGSDITFYPLWRPAKKVTLSEITSRNVKGDTTGEKIDAAVASVLLNPVLSYGVNQRYAEAQQSPKGMTYTYYSGNKKLITISTKRNMENLERFDKMVVDKLEGKPLELEPEMPAAEMQPAKKSKLPLVLAGLIGVICVVAVTATMFIPHTASPSPDLLAGTSWLSGDDNSQWVFGTDKTFHWYQMEGETDDNYFAGTYEFHVGQDAINYLTTELSDYGITERTIKRVISSNSEYTLDNFVCFSCFNQSFMLRGKEQLSEDTLSSYLGFFLQDGTYLDIANMTTGTYYGFTKE
;
A
#
# COMPACT_ATOMS: atom_id res chain seq x y z
N MET A 1 8.54 -37.63 -28.24
CA MET A 1 7.51 -37.30 -27.23
C MET A 1 7.73 -35.87 -26.75
N SER A 2 6.74 -34.99 -26.86
CA SER A 2 6.84 -33.61 -26.34
C SER A 2 5.63 -33.28 -25.48
N PHE A 3 5.87 -32.67 -24.32
CA PHE A 3 4.82 -32.18 -23.43
C PHE A 3 5.36 -31.12 -22.48
N GLU A 4 4.45 -30.37 -21.87
CA GLU A 4 4.77 -29.27 -20.98
C GLU A 4 4.10 -29.48 -19.61
N VAL A 5 4.84 -29.14 -18.55
CA VAL A 5 4.36 -29.21 -17.15
C VAL A 5 3.92 -27.83 -16.72
N HIS A 6 2.62 -27.65 -16.47
CA HIS A 6 2.00 -26.38 -16.12
C HIS A 6 1.38 -26.37 -14.73
N VAL A 7 1.08 -25.17 -14.22
CA VAL A 7 0.31 -24.98 -12.98
C VAL A 7 -1.14 -24.76 -13.38
N ARG A 8 -2.07 -25.63 -12.95
CA ARG A 8 -3.47 -25.68 -13.44
C ARG A 8 -4.28 -24.41 -13.20
N LYS A 9 -4.13 -23.77 -12.03
CA LYS A 9 -4.83 -22.52 -11.69
C LYS A 9 -3.96 -21.64 -10.81
N ARG A 10 -3.60 -20.44 -11.29
CA ARG A 10 -2.85 -19.43 -10.52
C ARG A 10 -3.74 -18.27 -10.08
N LYS A 11 -4.80 -18.57 -9.32
CA LYS A 11 -5.75 -17.56 -8.82
C LYS A 11 -5.05 -16.41 -8.07
N TRP A 12 -4.02 -16.74 -7.29
CA TRP A 12 -3.24 -15.75 -6.52
C TRP A 12 -2.45 -14.78 -7.40
N ILE A 13 -2.00 -15.22 -8.59
CA ILE A 13 -1.33 -14.31 -9.54
C ILE A 13 -2.31 -13.29 -10.10
N ARG A 14 -3.56 -13.68 -10.38
CA ARG A 14 -4.60 -12.74 -10.80
C ARG A 14 -4.94 -11.72 -9.71
N VAL A 15 -5.02 -12.17 -8.46
CA VAL A 15 -5.23 -11.26 -7.32
C VAL A 15 -4.06 -10.27 -7.21
N MET A 16 -2.82 -10.75 -7.30
CA MET A 16 -1.63 -9.91 -7.26
C MET A 16 -1.58 -8.93 -8.45
N GLN A 17 -2.00 -9.35 -9.64
CA GLN A 17 -2.14 -8.47 -10.81
C GLN A 17 -3.17 -7.37 -10.57
N ILE A 18 -4.35 -7.70 -10.03
CA ILE A 18 -5.40 -6.72 -9.70
C ILE A 18 -4.88 -5.72 -8.67
N VAL A 19 -4.20 -6.18 -7.62
CA VAL A 19 -3.61 -5.33 -6.59
C VAL A 19 -2.52 -4.43 -7.17
N CYS A 20 -1.62 -4.96 -8.00
CA CYS A 20 -0.61 -4.14 -8.67
C CYS A 20 -1.25 -3.06 -9.55
N ILE A 21 -2.29 -3.40 -10.33
CA ILE A 21 -3.01 -2.43 -11.16
C ILE A 21 -3.65 -1.33 -10.30
N LEU A 22 -4.29 -1.70 -9.19
CA LEU A 22 -4.89 -0.75 -8.25
C LEU A 22 -3.84 0.21 -7.67
N ILE A 23 -2.69 -0.31 -7.24
CA ILE A 23 -1.58 0.50 -6.73
C ILE A 23 -1.07 1.45 -7.82
N SER A 24 -0.92 0.97 -9.07
CA SER A 24 -0.52 1.83 -10.19
C SER A 24 -1.51 2.97 -10.43
N VAL A 25 -2.82 2.69 -10.36
CA VAL A 25 -3.88 3.69 -10.52
C VAL A 25 -3.80 4.74 -9.40
N VAL A 26 -3.62 4.31 -8.15
CA VAL A 26 -3.47 5.22 -7.01
C VAL A 26 -2.25 6.12 -7.18
N ILE A 27 -1.09 5.55 -7.55
CA ILE A 27 0.14 6.32 -7.75
C ILE A 27 0.01 7.31 -8.91
N LEU A 28 -0.59 6.90 -10.02
CA LEU A 28 -0.86 7.78 -11.15
C LEU A 28 -1.83 8.91 -10.76
N ALA A 29 -2.84 8.62 -9.93
CA ALA A 29 -3.76 9.62 -9.42
C ALA A 29 -3.08 10.61 -8.46
N THR A 30 -2.22 10.13 -7.54
CA THR A 30 -1.44 11.01 -6.65
C THR A 30 -0.46 11.87 -7.44
N PHE A 31 0.20 11.31 -8.46
CA PHE A 31 1.10 12.07 -9.32
C PHE A 31 0.36 13.11 -10.17
N ALA A 32 -0.82 12.77 -10.69
CA ALA A 32 -1.68 13.71 -11.39
C ALA A 32 -2.16 14.84 -10.46
N SER A 33 -2.46 14.55 -9.18
CA SER A 33 -2.78 15.58 -8.18
C SER A 33 -1.59 16.51 -7.92
N LEU A 34 -0.38 15.96 -7.80
CA LEU A 34 0.84 16.74 -7.60
C LEU A 34 1.13 17.69 -8.79
N ILE A 35 0.91 17.23 -10.03
CA ILE A 35 1.03 18.06 -11.23
C ILE A 35 -0.06 19.15 -11.27
N ARG A 36 -1.26 18.83 -10.78
CA ARG A 36 -2.38 19.76 -10.70
C ARG A 36 -2.12 20.89 -9.69
N GLU A 37 -1.54 20.58 -8.55
CA GLU A 37 -1.16 21.57 -7.52
C GLU A 37 0.01 22.46 -7.97
N SER A 38 0.98 21.90 -8.69
CA SER A 38 2.17 22.65 -9.14
C SER A 38 1.98 23.45 -10.43
N GLY A 39 0.83 23.35 -11.09
CA GLY A 39 0.45 24.12 -12.28
C GLY A 39 1.21 23.79 -13.57
N SER A 40 2.46 23.31 -13.50
CA SER A 40 3.25 22.83 -14.63
C SER A 40 4.50 22.04 -14.16
N LEU A 41 4.80 20.92 -14.82
CA LEU A 41 6.05 20.16 -14.61
C LEU A 41 7.32 21.00 -14.84
N ILE A 42 7.22 22.07 -15.65
CA ILE A 42 8.33 22.98 -15.95
C ILE A 42 8.57 23.94 -14.77
N TRP A 43 7.53 24.30 -14.00
CA TRP A 43 7.63 25.21 -12.85
C TRP A 43 8.30 24.52 -11.65
N LEU A 44 8.03 23.24 -11.44
CA LEU A 44 8.73 22.34 -10.50
C LEU A 44 10.23 22.18 -10.80
N ALA A 45 10.64 22.32 -12.07
CA ALA A 45 12.04 22.25 -12.47
C ALA A 45 12.76 23.60 -12.34
N ILE A 46 12.06 24.72 -12.56
CA ILE A 46 12.65 26.08 -12.55
C ILE A 46 12.84 26.64 -11.13
N ASN A 47 11.98 26.29 -10.16
CA ASN A 47 12.17 26.68 -8.75
C ASN A 47 13.25 25.88 -7.99
N SER A 48 13.99 25.00 -8.67
CA SER A 48 15.04 24.17 -8.07
C SER A 48 16.31 24.92 -7.61
N VAL A 49 16.30 26.26 -7.60
CA VAL A 49 17.40 27.08 -7.09
C VAL A 49 17.23 27.48 -5.61
N SER A 50 16.13 27.13 -4.94
CA SER A 50 16.13 27.07 -3.47
C SER A 50 15.20 25.99 -2.92
N ASN A 51 15.81 25.05 -2.19
CA ASN A 51 15.25 24.00 -1.32
C ASN A 51 14.34 22.89 -1.86
N ASP A 52 13.85 22.92 -3.10
CA ASP A 52 13.07 21.79 -3.66
C ASP A 52 13.88 20.79 -4.50
N VAL A 53 15.11 20.52 -4.08
CA VAL A 53 15.90 19.39 -4.61
C VAL A 53 15.24 18.06 -4.26
N LEU A 54 14.61 17.96 -3.08
CA LEU A 54 13.96 16.74 -2.61
C LEU A 54 12.70 16.40 -3.42
N ALA A 55 11.84 17.39 -3.75
CA ALA A 55 10.64 17.19 -4.55
C ALA A 55 10.98 16.80 -6.00
N PHE A 56 12.00 17.42 -6.59
CA PHE A 56 12.51 17.03 -7.91
C PHE A 56 13.11 15.61 -7.90
N VAL A 57 13.91 15.28 -6.88
CA VAL A 57 14.48 13.95 -6.71
C VAL A 57 13.39 12.89 -6.48
N ILE A 58 12.36 13.18 -5.68
CA ILE A 58 11.20 12.30 -5.44
C ILE A 58 10.37 12.14 -6.72
N GLY A 59 10.10 13.21 -7.47
CA GLY A 59 9.39 13.14 -8.74
C GLY A 59 10.13 12.28 -9.77
N VAL A 60 11.44 12.46 -9.90
CA VAL A 60 12.30 11.62 -10.75
C VAL A 60 12.37 10.19 -10.22
N PHE A 61 12.42 9.96 -8.91
CA PHE A 61 12.41 8.61 -8.30
C PHE A 61 11.08 7.90 -8.52
N VAL A 62 9.94 8.59 -8.37
CA VAL A 62 8.61 8.04 -8.58
C VAL A 62 8.44 7.67 -10.05
N VAL A 63 8.78 8.57 -10.98
CA VAL A 63 8.68 8.28 -12.42
C VAL A 63 9.67 7.20 -12.87
N SER A 64 10.91 7.20 -12.35
CA SER A 64 11.97 6.28 -12.81
C SER A 64 11.93 4.91 -12.13
N LEU A 65 11.36 4.79 -10.93
CA LEU A 65 11.37 3.56 -10.13
C LEU A 65 9.98 2.93 -10.03
N VAL A 66 8.92 3.75 -9.99
CA VAL A 66 7.54 3.25 -9.88
C VAL A 66 6.95 2.89 -11.23
N LEU A 67 7.19 3.66 -12.30
CA LEU A 67 6.64 3.32 -13.62
C LEU A 67 7.18 1.99 -14.18
N PRO A 68 8.49 1.68 -14.08
CA PRO A 68 9.00 0.38 -14.48
C PRO A 68 8.51 -0.73 -13.56
N THR A 69 8.46 -0.54 -12.24
CA THR A 69 7.98 -1.61 -11.34
C THR A 69 6.49 -1.88 -11.51
N THR A 70 5.66 -0.86 -11.68
CA THR A 70 4.20 -0.98 -11.89
C THR A 70 3.80 -1.55 -13.24
N ILE A 71 4.62 -1.40 -14.29
CA ILE A 71 4.36 -1.97 -15.62
C ILE A 71 5.08 -3.33 -15.80
N ILE A 72 6.33 -3.44 -15.34
CA ILE A 72 7.15 -4.65 -15.49
C ILE A 72 6.71 -5.76 -14.53
N LEU A 73 6.28 -5.48 -13.29
CA LEU A 73 5.78 -6.55 -12.41
C LEU A 73 4.56 -7.24 -13.03
N PRO A 74 3.50 -6.54 -13.47
CA PRO A 74 2.36 -7.18 -14.12
C PRO A 74 2.79 -7.99 -15.35
N ILE A 75 3.61 -7.43 -16.24
CA ILE A 75 4.09 -8.15 -17.44
C ILE A 75 4.89 -9.39 -17.05
N SER A 76 5.77 -9.30 -16.04
CA SER A 76 6.53 -10.42 -15.49
C SER A 76 5.61 -11.48 -14.87
N THR A 77 4.57 -11.07 -14.15
CA THR A 77 3.60 -12.00 -13.58
C THR A 77 2.77 -12.71 -14.65
N PHE A 78 2.35 -12.00 -15.72
CA PHE A 78 1.72 -12.61 -16.90
C PHE A 78 2.66 -13.58 -17.60
N TYR A 79 3.93 -13.21 -17.76
CA TYR A 79 4.96 -14.07 -18.32
C TYR A 79 5.15 -15.33 -17.49
N HIS A 80 5.20 -15.21 -16.17
CA HIS A 80 5.33 -16.35 -15.27
C HIS A 80 4.07 -17.20 -15.22
N GLU A 81 2.88 -16.61 -15.33
CA GLU A 81 1.60 -17.33 -15.32
C GLU A 81 1.49 -18.29 -16.52
N ARG A 82 1.89 -17.82 -17.71
CA ARG A 82 1.79 -18.60 -18.95
C ARG A 82 3.01 -19.50 -19.23
N ARG A 83 4.10 -19.36 -18.47
CA ARG A 83 5.30 -20.19 -18.68
C ARG A 83 5.13 -21.60 -18.10
N PRO A 84 5.45 -22.66 -18.86
CA PRO A 84 5.61 -23.99 -18.29
C PRO A 84 6.77 -24.00 -17.30
N ARG A 85 6.72 -24.91 -16.33
CA ARG A 85 7.81 -25.16 -15.38
C ARG A 85 8.86 -26.09 -15.97
N ILE A 86 8.41 -27.00 -16.82
CA ILE A 86 9.25 -27.96 -17.55
C ILE A 86 8.69 -28.05 -18.97
N LYS A 87 9.57 -27.98 -19.97
CA LYS A 87 9.25 -28.31 -21.35
C LYS A 87 10.10 -29.49 -21.78
N VAL A 88 9.46 -30.56 -22.22
CA VAL A 88 10.11 -31.78 -22.69
C VAL A 88 9.95 -31.85 -24.20
N ASN A 89 11.07 -32.01 -24.90
CA ASN A 89 11.16 -32.21 -26.35
C ASN A 89 12.06 -33.42 -26.61
N GLY A 90 11.49 -34.63 -26.53
CA GLY A 90 12.27 -35.87 -26.62
C GLY A 90 13.25 -35.99 -25.45
N SER A 91 14.54 -36.13 -25.76
CA SER A 91 15.63 -36.15 -24.77
C SER A 91 15.95 -34.78 -24.19
N ASP A 92 15.51 -33.70 -24.82
CA ASP A 92 15.84 -32.34 -24.38
C ASP A 92 14.80 -31.81 -23.41
N ILE A 93 15.27 -31.33 -22.25
CA ILE A 93 14.44 -30.81 -21.18
C ILE A 93 14.85 -29.36 -20.90
N THR A 94 13.88 -28.46 -20.97
CA THR A 94 14.06 -27.07 -20.53
C THR A 94 13.36 -26.84 -19.22
N PHE A 95 14.14 -26.51 -18.19
CA PHE A 95 13.66 -26.09 -16.89
C PHE A 95 13.49 -24.58 -16.82
N TYR A 96 12.39 -24.15 -16.22
CA TYR A 96 12.07 -22.74 -16.01
C TYR A 96 11.90 -22.45 -14.51
N PRO A 97 13.00 -22.16 -13.78
CA PRO A 97 12.92 -21.74 -12.38
C PRO A 97 12.16 -20.41 -12.22
N LEU A 98 11.65 -20.11 -11.02
CA LEU A 98 10.83 -18.90 -10.80
C LEU A 98 11.62 -17.60 -10.95
N TRP A 99 12.90 -17.59 -10.57
CA TRP A 99 13.71 -16.36 -10.50
C TRP A 99 15.11 -16.56 -11.07
N ARG A 100 15.28 -17.57 -11.96
CA ARG A 100 16.55 -17.87 -12.61
C ARG A 100 16.33 -18.09 -14.11
N PRO A 101 17.37 -17.85 -14.94
CA PRO A 101 17.29 -18.13 -16.37
C PRO A 101 16.92 -19.59 -16.62
N ALA A 102 16.33 -19.82 -17.81
CA ALA A 102 15.97 -21.15 -18.25
C ALA A 102 17.22 -22.03 -18.34
N LYS A 103 17.13 -23.27 -17.88
CA LYS A 103 18.22 -24.23 -17.95
C LYS A 103 17.83 -25.35 -18.89
N LYS A 104 18.56 -25.48 -19.99
CA LYS A 104 18.46 -26.63 -20.88
C LYS A 104 19.35 -27.73 -20.35
N VAL A 105 18.81 -28.93 -20.26
CA VAL A 105 19.54 -30.15 -19.91
C VAL A 105 19.01 -31.28 -20.77
N THR A 106 19.83 -32.28 -21.01
CA THR A 106 19.36 -33.55 -21.56
C THR A 106 18.82 -34.45 -20.45
N LEU A 107 17.94 -35.39 -20.79
CA LEU A 107 17.42 -36.39 -19.84
C LEU A 107 18.55 -37.25 -19.24
N SER A 108 19.61 -37.50 -20.00
CA SER A 108 20.81 -38.21 -19.53
C SER A 108 21.53 -37.48 -18.39
N GLU A 109 21.55 -36.14 -18.41
CA GLU A 109 22.17 -35.31 -17.37
C GLU A 109 21.44 -35.35 -16.02
N ILE A 110 20.19 -35.81 -15.97
CA ILE A 110 19.47 -36.00 -14.71
C ILE A 110 19.99 -37.29 -14.06
N THR A 111 20.79 -37.15 -13.01
CA THR A 111 21.47 -38.28 -12.36
C THR A 111 20.71 -38.80 -11.14
N SER A 112 19.90 -37.96 -10.50
CA SER A 112 19.14 -38.36 -9.32
C SER A 112 17.91 -37.48 -9.11
N ARG A 113 16.97 -38.01 -8.33
CA ARG A 113 15.75 -37.33 -7.90
C ARG A 113 15.56 -37.50 -6.39
N ASN A 114 14.87 -36.55 -5.78
CA ASN A 114 14.48 -36.60 -4.37
C ASN A 114 13.00 -36.22 -4.26
N VAL A 115 12.22 -37.07 -3.60
CA VAL A 115 10.79 -36.87 -3.36
C VAL A 115 10.56 -36.78 -1.86
N LYS A 116 10.00 -35.67 -1.38
CA LYS A 116 9.66 -35.44 0.03
C LYS A 116 8.27 -34.85 0.17
N GLY A 117 7.63 -35.08 1.30
CA GLY A 117 6.43 -34.35 1.68
C GLY A 117 6.67 -32.83 1.70
N ASP A 118 5.78 -32.05 1.09
CA ASP A 118 5.85 -30.59 1.07
C ASP A 118 5.32 -30.00 2.38
N THR A 119 6.25 -29.72 3.30
CA THR A 119 6.00 -29.03 4.57
C THR A 119 6.53 -27.59 4.54
N THR A 120 6.81 -27.03 3.36
CA THR A 120 7.53 -25.75 3.23
C THR A 120 6.76 -24.60 3.86
N GLY A 121 5.44 -24.55 3.65
CA GLY A 121 4.58 -23.51 4.23
C GLY A 121 4.51 -23.64 5.75
N GLU A 122 4.22 -24.84 6.24
CA GLU A 122 4.08 -25.14 7.65
C GLU A 122 5.40 -24.95 8.43
N LYS A 123 6.54 -25.17 7.76
CA LYS A 123 7.88 -24.87 8.31
C LYS A 123 8.12 -23.37 8.45
N ILE A 124 7.69 -22.58 7.47
CA ILE A 124 7.79 -21.11 7.52
C ILE A 124 6.88 -20.58 8.61
N ASP A 125 5.64 -21.05 8.67
CA ASP A 125 4.67 -20.66 9.71
C ASP A 125 5.20 -20.99 11.11
N ALA A 126 5.79 -22.18 11.31
CA ALA A 126 6.40 -22.56 12.59
C ALA A 126 7.61 -21.67 12.96
N ALA A 127 8.45 -21.31 11.99
CA ALA A 127 9.60 -20.43 12.20
C ALA A 127 9.18 -18.97 12.47
N VAL A 128 8.09 -18.51 11.86
CA VAL A 128 7.52 -17.18 12.08
C VAL A 128 6.82 -17.14 13.45
N ALA A 129 6.08 -18.18 13.79
CA ALA A 129 5.37 -18.30 15.08
C ALA A 129 6.32 -18.41 16.27
N SER A 130 7.49 -19.04 16.12
CA SER A 130 8.49 -19.09 17.18
C SER A 130 9.20 -17.76 17.44
N VAL A 131 9.22 -16.84 16.46
CA VAL A 131 9.88 -15.53 16.56
C VAL A 131 8.91 -14.42 16.97
N LEU A 132 7.66 -14.47 16.52
CA LEU A 132 6.74 -13.32 16.59
C LEU A 132 5.51 -13.52 17.50
N LEU A 133 5.25 -14.72 18.02
CA LEU A 133 4.03 -15.00 18.79
C LEU A 133 4.33 -15.43 20.23
N ASN A 134 3.38 -15.11 21.14
CA ASN A 134 3.35 -15.58 22.53
C ASN A 134 3.46 -17.14 22.59
N PRO A 135 4.19 -17.73 23.55
CA PRO A 135 4.40 -19.19 23.69
C PRO A 135 3.16 -20.09 23.55
N VAL A 136 1.95 -19.59 23.85
CA VAL A 136 0.70 -20.36 23.67
C VAL A 136 0.34 -20.56 22.19
N LEU A 137 0.58 -19.56 21.33
CA LEU A 137 0.27 -19.62 19.91
C LEU A 137 1.33 -20.41 19.11
N SER A 138 2.57 -20.43 19.58
CA SER A 138 3.64 -21.21 18.95
C SER A 138 3.44 -22.72 19.11
N TYR A 139 2.81 -23.18 20.20
CA TYR A 139 2.46 -24.60 20.41
C TYR A 139 1.54 -25.14 19.31
N GLY A 140 0.44 -24.44 19.01
CA GLY A 140 -0.52 -24.88 18.00
C GLY A 140 0.05 -24.91 16.57
N VAL A 141 0.97 -24.00 16.24
CA VAL A 141 1.64 -24.00 14.93
C VAL A 141 2.68 -25.12 14.82
N ASN A 142 3.42 -25.40 15.90
CA ASN A 142 4.38 -26.50 15.95
C ASN A 142 3.70 -27.88 15.85
N GLN A 143 2.52 -28.05 16.46
CA GLN A 143 1.74 -29.27 16.33
C GLN A 143 1.28 -29.51 14.89
N ARG A 144 0.76 -28.47 14.21
CA ARG A 144 0.39 -28.55 12.79
C ARG A 144 1.59 -28.87 11.89
N TYR A 145 2.78 -28.38 12.23
CA TYR A 145 4.00 -28.72 11.51
C TYR A 145 4.40 -30.19 11.69
N ALA A 146 4.31 -30.72 12.91
CA ALA A 146 4.58 -32.13 13.21
C ALA A 146 3.59 -33.07 12.50
N GLU A 147 2.29 -32.71 12.48
CA GLU A 147 1.26 -33.42 11.74
C GLU A 147 1.53 -33.40 10.22
N ALA A 148 1.95 -32.26 9.67
CA ALA A 148 2.31 -32.13 8.25
C ALA A 148 3.56 -32.95 7.87
N GLN A 149 4.47 -33.24 8.82
CA GLN A 149 5.59 -34.16 8.58
C GLN A 149 5.13 -35.62 8.47
N GLN A 150 4.09 -36.01 9.21
CA GLN A 150 3.54 -37.37 9.19
C GLN A 150 2.58 -37.59 8.01
N SER A 151 1.78 -36.59 7.65
CA SER A 151 0.82 -36.66 6.54
C SER A 151 0.89 -35.39 5.67
N PRO A 152 1.84 -35.34 4.73
CA PRO A 152 2.04 -34.16 3.89
C PRO A 152 0.91 -34.00 2.87
N LYS A 153 0.33 -32.78 2.79
CA LYS A 153 -0.74 -32.42 1.84
C LYS A 153 -0.31 -32.35 0.36
N GLY A 154 0.93 -32.71 0.06
CA GLY A 154 1.50 -32.73 -1.28
C GLY A 154 2.95 -33.19 -1.25
N MET A 155 3.47 -33.61 -2.40
CA MET A 155 4.86 -34.00 -2.63
C MET A 155 5.67 -32.90 -3.31
N THR A 156 6.95 -32.82 -2.95
CA THR A 156 7.99 -31.99 -3.56
C THR A 156 8.99 -32.88 -4.28
N TYR A 157 9.15 -32.64 -5.58
CA TYR A 157 10.09 -33.31 -6.46
C TYR A 157 11.29 -32.40 -6.70
N THR A 158 12.49 -32.90 -6.46
CA THR A 158 13.74 -32.20 -6.78
C THR A 158 14.61 -33.06 -7.67
N TYR A 159 15.05 -32.50 -8.79
CA TYR A 159 15.88 -33.19 -9.79
C TYR A 159 17.31 -32.63 -9.76
N TYR A 160 18.29 -33.50 -9.97
CA TYR A 160 19.72 -33.17 -9.86
C TYR A 160 20.52 -33.66 -11.06
N SER A 161 21.62 -32.97 -11.33
CA SER A 161 22.70 -33.40 -12.21
C SER A 161 24.00 -33.44 -11.40
N GLY A 162 24.47 -34.64 -11.11
CA GLY A 162 25.42 -34.90 -10.02
C GLY A 162 24.94 -34.29 -8.71
N ASN A 163 25.78 -33.43 -8.12
CA ASN A 163 25.45 -32.69 -6.89
C ASN A 163 24.71 -31.36 -7.15
N LYS A 164 24.48 -30.98 -8.41
CA LYS A 164 23.85 -29.71 -8.78
C LYS A 164 22.34 -29.87 -8.91
N LYS A 165 21.60 -29.16 -8.07
CA LYS A 165 20.14 -29.05 -8.15
C LYS A 165 19.71 -28.37 -9.47
N LEU A 166 18.80 -29.01 -10.20
CA LEU A 166 18.24 -28.51 -11.46
C LEU A 166 16.96 -27.71 -11.21
N ILE A 167 15.96 -28.34 -10.58
CA ILE A 167 14.67 -27.71 -10.26
C ILE A 167 14.02 -28.40 -9.06
N THR A 168 13.22 -27.65 -8.31
CA THR A 168 12.28 -28.17 -7.31
C THR A 168 10.86 -27.78 -7.70
N ILE A 169 9.93 -28.73 -7.62
CA ILE A 169 8.52 -28.57 -7.98
C ILE A 169 7.65 -29.20 -6.90
N SER A 170 6.61 -28.50 -6.47
CA SER A 170 5.62 -29.00 -5.50
C SER A 170 4.27 -29.26 -6.17
N THR A 171 3.65 -30.38 -5.80
CA THR A 171 2.30 -30.79 -6.22
C THR A 171 1.18 -30.02 -5.53
N LYS A 172 1.44 -29.31 -4.41
CA LYS A 172 0.45 -28.41 -3.77
C LYS A 172 -0.10 -27.37 -4.76
N ARG A 173 0.65 -27.08 -5.83
CA ARG A 173 0.27 -26.13 -6.88
C ARG A 173 -0.60 -26.73 -7.99
N ASN A 174 -1.06 -27.98 -7.85
CA ASN A 174 -1.91 -28.66 -8.84
C ASN A 174 -1.25 -28.65 -10.23
N MET A 175 -0.13 -29.37 -10.33
CA MET A 175 0.74 -29.38 -11.50
C MET A 175 0.23 -30.38 -12.55
N GLU A 176 -0.04 -29.92 -13.76
CA GLU A 176 -0.41 -30.77 -14.89
C GLU A 176 0.83 -31.45 -15.49
N ASN A 177 0.70 -32.73 -15.85
CA ASN A 177 1.76 -33.55 -16.46
C ASN A 177 3.04 -33.77 -15.60
N LEU A 178 3.04 -33.37 -14.32
CA LEU A 178 4.20 -33.57 -13.45
C LEU A 178 4.47 -35.05 -13.17
N GLU A 179 3.43 -35.83 -12.91
CA GLU A 179 3.54 -37.28 -12.70
C GLU A 179 4.09 -37.99 -13.94
N ARG A 180 3.66 -37.55 -15.13
CA ARG A 180 4.18 -38.05 -16.42
C ARG A 180 5.67 -37.75 -16.59
N PHE A 181 6.09 -36.53 -16.25
CA PHE A 181 7.51 -36.17 -16.23
C PHE A 181 8.30 -36.99 -15.22
N ASP A 182 7.76 -37.17 -14.03
CA ASP A 182 8.42 -37.92 -12.97
C ASP A 182 8.59 -39.39 -13.33
N LYS A 183 7.56 -40.04 -13.90
CA LYS A 183 7.63 -41.41 -14.46
C LYS A 183 8.73 -41.52 -15.51
N MET A 184 8.79 -40.58 -16.46
CA MET A 184 9.85 -40.54 -17.48
C MET A 184 11.26 -40.45 -16.89
N VAL A 185 11.46 -39.69 -15.80
CA VAL A 185 12.75 -39.62 -15.11
C VAL A 185 13.07 -40.91 -14.36
N VAL A 186 12.06 -41.56 -13.75
CA VAL A 186 12.21 -42.87 -13.09
C VAL A 186 12.64 -43.93 -14.06
N ASP A 187 11.90 -44.07 -15.16
CA ASP A 187 12.16 -45.10 -16.17
C ASP A 187 13.59 -44.99 -16.68
N LYS A 188 14.06 -43.76 -16.93
CA LYS A 188 15.46 -43.50 -17.28
C LYS A 188 16.45 -43.89 -16.19
N LEU A 189 16.19 -43.54 -14.92
CA LEU A 189 17.10 -43.84 -13.82
C LEU A 189 17.16 -45.34 -13.51
N GLU A 190 16.07 -46.07 -13.76
CA GLU A 190 15.97 -47.52 -13.63
C GLU A 190 16.47 -48.28 -14.87
N GLY A 191 16.88 -47.57 -15.93
CA GLY A 191 17.38 -48.16 -17.18
C GLY A 191 16.28 -48.81 -18.04
N LYS A 192 15.01 -48.51 -17.78
CA LYS A 192 13.88 -48.99 -18.58
C LYS A 192 13.83 -48.25 -19.92
N PRO A 193 13.50 -48.94 -21.04
CA PRO A 193 13.19 -48.27 -22.29
C PRO A 193 12.04 -47.28 -22.06
N LEU A 194 12.09 -46.10 -22.67
CA LEU A 194 10.99 -45.16 -22.62
C LEU A 194 9.79 -45.78 -23.36
N GLU A 195 8.86 -46.38 -22.61
CA GLU A 195 7.67 -47.01 -23.18
C GLU A 195 6.77 -45.94 -23.82
N LEU A 196 6.43 -46.16 -25.09
CA LEU A 196 5.38 -45.42 -25.78
C LEU A 196 4.02 -45.80 -25.16
N GLU A 197 3.57 -45.04 -24.16
CA GLU A 197 2.13 -45.03 -23.88
C GLU A 197 1.41 -44.32 -25.05
N PRO A 198 0.31 -44.92 -25.57
CA PRO A 198 -0.41 -44.36 -26.70
C PRO A 198 -0.91 -42.95 -26.36
N GLU A 199 -0.86 -42.05 -27.35
CA GLU A 199 -1.54 -40.77 -27.25
C GLU A 199 -3.00 -41.04 -26.88
N MET A 200 -3.41 -40.56 -25.69
CA MET A 200 -4.84 -40.40 -25.41
C MET A 200 -5.47 -39.68 -26.60
N PRO A 201 -6.61 -40.14 -27.11
CA PRO A 201 -7.23 -39.55 -28.28
C PRO A 201 -7.37 -38.06 -28.03
N ALA A 202 -6.91 -37.29 -29.01
CA ALA A 202 -7.05 -35.86 -29.04
C ALA A 202 -8.54 -35.52 -28.86
N ALA A 203 -8.94 -35.25 -27.61
CA ALA A 203 -10.15 -34.50 -27.36
C ALA A 203 -9.92 -33.19 -28.09
N GLU A 204 -10.67 -32.99 -29.17
CA GLU A 204 -10.58 -31.90 -30.12
C GLU A 204 -10.28 -30.58 -29.42
N MET A 205 -9.00 -30.24 -29.32
CA MET A 205 -8.59 -28.86 -29.13
C MET A 205 -8.85 -28.22 -30.49
N GLN A 206 -10.09 -27.78 -30.69
CA GLN A 206 -10.36 -26.79 -31.72
C GLN A 206 -9.29 -25.70 -31.58
N PRO A 207 -8.60 -25.31 -32.67
CA PRO A 207 -7.59 -24.29 -32.60
C PRO A 207 -8.30 -23.04 -32.11
N ALA A 208 -8.05 -22.65 -30.87
CA ALA A 208 -8.59 -21.41 -30.33
C ALA A 208 -8.11 -20.30 -31.26
N LYS A 209 -9.05 -19.84 -32.10
CA LYS A 209 -8.87 -18.84 -33.14
C LYS A 209 -8.04 -17.73 -32.52
N LYS A 210 -6.82 -17.49 -33.03
CA LYS A 210 -5.91 -16.43 -32.58
C LYS A 210 -6.62 -15.09 -32.73
N SER A 211 -7.41 -14.76 -31.72
CA SER A 211 -8.16 -13.53 -31.61
C SER A 211 -7.14 -12.46 -31.25
N LYS A 212 -6.82 -11.59 -32.22
CA LYS A 212 -6.03 -10.36 -31.99
C LYS A 212 -6.79 -9.32 -31.16
N LEU A 213 -8.00 -9.67 -30.70
CA LEU A 213 -8.93 -8.81 -29.97
C LEU A 213 -8.43 -8.32 -28.59
N PRO A 214 -7.59 -9.04 -27.79
CA PRO A 214 -7.17 -8.52 -26.49
C PRO A 214 -6.10 -7.43 -26.60
N LEU A 215 -5.36 -7.37 -27.72
CA LEU A 215 -4.38 -6.30 -27.97
C LEU A 215 -5.08 -5.01 -28.44
N VAL A 216 -6.17 -5.16 -29.21
CA VAL A 216 -7.00 -4.03 -29.65
C VAL A 216 -7.81 -3.45 -28.48
N LEU A 217 -8.29 -4.30 -27.55
CA LEU A 217 -9.03 -3.85 -26.36
C LEU A 217 -8.14 -3.09 -25.36
N ALA A 218 -6.88 -3.51 -25.17
CA ALA A 218 -5.93 -2.78 -24.33
C ALA A 218 -5.53 -1.41 -24.94
N GLY A 219 -5.41 -1.33 -26.27
CA GLY A 219 -5.22 -0.06 -26.98
C GLY A 219 -6.43 0.86 -26.86
N LEU A 220 -7.65 0.33 -26.95
CA LEU A 220 -8.89 1.11 -26.80
C LEU A 220 -9.10 1.62 -25.36
N ILE A 221 -8.76 0.83 -24.34
CA ILE A 221 -8.82 1.27 -22.93
C ILE A 221 -7.80 2.39 -22.67
N GLY A 222 -6.61 2.32 -23.28
CA GLY A 222 -5.62 3.40 -23.21
C GLY A 222 -6.14 4.71 -23.83
N VAL A 223 -6.83 4.63 -24.97
CA VAL A 223 -7.43 5.82 -25.62
C VAL A 223 -8.64 6.35 -24.85
N ILE A 224 -9.49 5.49 -24.29
CA ILE A 224 -10.61 5.90 -23.41
C ILE A 224 -10.10 6.57 -22.13
N CYS A 225 -8.98 6.10 -21.54
CA CYS A 225 -8.35 6.77 -20.41
C CYS A 225 -7.80 8.16 -20.79
N VAL A 226 -7.20 8.33 -21.97
CA VAL A 226 -6.72 9.65 -22.42
C VAL A 226 -7.89 10.63 -22.66
N VAL A 227 -9.00 10.15 -23.21
CA VAL A 227 -10.22 10.98 -23.42
C VAL A 227 -10.97 11.24 -22.10
N ALA A 228 -10.95 10.30 -21.15
CA ALA A 228 -11.47 10.52 -19.81
C ALA A 228 -10.62 11.52 -19.02
N VAL A 229 -9.29 11.46 -19.17
CA VAL A 229 -8.36 12.43 -18.56
C VAL A 229 -8.57 13.83 -19.13
N THR A 230 -8.77 13.99 -20.45
CA THR A 230 -9.09 15.29 -21.06
C THR A 230 -10.49 15.79 -20.68
N ALA A 231 -11.45 14.91 -20.45
CA ALA A 231 -12.77 15.29 -19.93
C ALA A 231 -12.74 15.68 -18.44
N THR A 232 -11.92 15.03 -17.60
CA THR A 232 -11.73 15.39 -16.19
C THR A 232 -10.94 16.68 -15.98
N MET A 233 -10.10 17.08 -16.95
CA MET A 233 -9.39 18.37 -16.90
C MET A 233 -10.31 19.59 -17.05
N PHE A 234 -11.58 19.40 -17.43
CA PHE A 234 -12.58 20.48 -17.56
C PHE A 234 -13.72 20.41 -16.54
N ILE A 235 -13.64 19.52 -15.54
CA ILE A 235 -14.61 19.52 -14.43
C ILE A 235 -13.99 20.32 -13.27
N PRO A 236 -14.50 21.52 -12.95
CA PRO A 236 -14.07 22.23 -11.74
C PRO A 236 -14.35 21.34 -10.52
N HIS A 237 -13.30 21.05 -9.74
CA HIS A 237 -13.36 20.19 -8.58
C HIS A 237 -13.99 20.92 -7.38
N THR A 238 -14.98 20.28 -6.76
CA THR A 238 -15.37 20.52 -5.38
C THR A 238 -15.11 19.21 -4.62
N ALA A 239 -14.06 19.17 -3.80
CA ALA A 239 -13.87 18.09 -2.83
C ALA A 239 -14.91 18.26 -1.72
N SER A 240 -15.51 17.17 -1.22
CA SER A 240 -16.37 17.25 -0.04
C SER A 240 -15.51 17.51 1.20
N PRO A 241 -15.70 18.63 1.90
CA PRO A 241 -14.90 19.00 3.07
C PRO A 241 -15.11 18.01 4.22
N SER A 242 -14.08 17.74 5.02
CA SER A 242 -14.28 17.26 6.39
C SER A 242 -15.20 18.25 7.13
N PRO A 243 -16.15 17.77 7.95
CA PRO A 243 -17.08 18.67 8.63
C PRO A 243 -16.30 19.60 9.56
N ASP A 244 -16.44 20.90 9.32
CA ASP A 244 -15.87 21.92 10.18
C ASP A 244 -16.77 22.08 11.41
N LEU A 245 -16.32 21.49 12.53
CA LEU A 245 -17.06 21.47 13.78
C LEU A 245 -16.91 22.79 14.56
N LEU A 246 -15.97 23.65 14.16
CA LEU A 246 -15.76 24.97 14.75
C LEU A 246 -16.55 26.06 14.01
N ALA A 247 -16.82 25.90 12.71
CA ALA A 247 -17.53 26.91 11.93
C ALA A 247 -18.86 27.36 12.57
N GLY A 248 -18.98 28.67 12.82
CA GLY A 248 -20.19 29.29 13.37
C GLY A 248 -20.40 29.01 14.85
N THR A 249 -19.34 28.79 15.63
CA THR A 249 -19.42 28.45 17.06
C THR A 249 -18.64 29.44 17.93
N SER A 250 -19.00 29.50 19.21
CA SER A 250 -18.30 30.27 20.24
C SER A 250 -17.95 29.36 21.42
N TRP A 251 -16.80 29.62 22.04
CA TRP A 251 -16.20 28.76 23.05
C TRP A 251 -15.66 29.61 24.21
N LEU A 252 -16.18 29.39 25.41
CA LEU A 252 -15.81 30.12 26.61
C LEU A 252 -14.81 29.31 27.45
N SER A 253 -13.71 29.95 27.84
CA SER A 253 -12.72 29.37 28.74
C SER A 253 -13.28 29.26 30.16
N GLY A 254 -13.14 28.09 30.77
CA GLY A 254 -13.57 27.87 32.15
C GLY A 254 -12.72 28.60 33.20
N ASP A 255 -11.51 29.02 32.83
CA ASP A 255 -10.49 29.47 33.79
C ASP A 255 -10.32 31.00 33.86
N ASP A 256 -10.45 31.69 32.72
CA ASP A 256 -10.08 33.12 32.60
C ASP A 256 -11.13 33.99 31.89
N ASN A 257 -12.31 33.44 31.58
CA ASN A 257 -13.40 34.13 30.88
C ASN A 257 -13.01 34.65 29.47
N SER A 258 -11.92 34.12 28.89
CA SER A 258 -11.59 34.35 27.50
C SER A 258 -12.57 33.62 26.58
N GLN A 259 -12.82 34.19 25.41
CA GLN A 259 -13.79 33.68 24.45
C GLN A 259 -13.13 33.45 23.10
N TRP A 260 -13.44 32.32 22.46
CA TRP A 260 -12.97 31.99 21.13
C TRP A 260 -14.14 31.80 20.18
N VAL A 261 -14.25 32.69 19.19
CA VAL A 261 -15.33 32.74 18.21
C VAL A 261 -14.80 32.33 16.84
N PHE A 262 -15.48 31.39 16.19
CA PHE A 262 -15.15 30.89 14.87
C PHE A 262 -16.26 31.22 13.88
N GLY A 263 -15.91 31.97 12.84
CA GLY A 263 -16.81 32.32 11.74
C GLY A 263 -17.10 31.12 10.83
N THR A 264 -18.19 31.21 10.09
CA THR A 264 -18.55 30.22 9.05
C THR A 264 -17.65 30.30 7.81
N ASP A 265 -16.83 31.33 7.71
CA ASP A 265 -15.96 31.70 6.59
C ASP A 265 -14.47 31.42 6.87
N LYS A 266 -14.18 30.52 7.82
CA LYS A 266 -12.81 30.19 8.27
C LYS A 266 -12.05 31.34 8.95
N THR A 267 -12.77 32.36 9.43
CA THR A 267 -12.19 33.38 10.31
C THR A 267 -12.32 33.00 11.79
N PHE A 268 -11.44 33.50 12.63
CA PHE A 268 -11.57 33.37 14.08
C PHE A 268 -11.24 34.67 14.80
N HIS A 269 -11.76 34.82 16.00
CA HIS A 269 -11.36 35.81 16.98
C HIS A 269 -11.20 35.14 18.34
N TRP A 270 -10.07 35.36 18.99
CA TRP A 270 -9.89 35.04 20.40
C TRP A 270 -9.87 36.37 21.17
N TYR A 271 -10.77 36.51 22.14
CA TYR A 271 -10.90 37.68 23.00
C TYR A 271 -10.43 37.32 24.41
N GLN A 272 -9.61 38.19 25.01
CA GLN A 272 -9.18 37.99 26.39
C GLN A 272 -10.35 37.97 27.38
N MET A 273 -11.43 38.70 27.09
CA MET A 273 -12.66 38.73 27.89
C MET A 273 -13.88 38.64 26.99
N GLU A 274 -14.82 37.77 27.35
CA GLU A 274 -16.14 37.68 26.72
C GLU A 274 -16.83 39.06 26.65
N GLY A 275 -17.34 39.42 25.46
CA GLY A 275 -18.08 40.67 25.25
C GLY A 275 -17.20 41.91 25.01
N GLU A 276 -15.88 41.84 25.20
CA GLU A 276 -14.93 42.90 24.86
C GLU A 276 -14.28 42.62 23.50
N THR A 277 -14.76 43.29 22.44
CA THR A 277 -14.39 42.96 21.05
C THR A 277 -13.52 44.01 20.35
N ASP A 278 -13.22 45.13 21.01
CA ASP A 278 -12.51 46.28 20.42
C ASP A 278 -11.02 46.36 20.79
N ASP A 279 -10.58 45.59 21.79
CA ASP A 279 -9.18 45.52 22.24
C ASP A 279 -8.85 44.15 22.87
N ASN A 280 -7.57 43.87 23.12
CA ASN A 280 -7.07 42.63 23.75
C ASN A 280 -7.52 41.34 23.05
N TYR A 281 -7.37 41.28 21.71
CA TYR A 281 -7.81 40.14 20.92
C TYR A 281 -6.78 39.70 19.88
N PHE A 282 -6.83 38.42 19.52
CA PHE A 282 -6.21 37.86 18.31
C PHE A 282 -7.27 37.58 17.27
N ALA A 283 -6.99 37.85 16.00
CA ALA A 283 -7.91 37.56 14.89
C ALA A 283 -7.17 37.11 13.64
N GLY A 284 -7.87 36.36 12.78
CA GLY A 284 -7.34 35.93 11.49
C GLY A 284 -8.12 34.76 10.92
N THR A 285 -7.43 33.84 10.26
CA THR A 285 -8.03 32.65 9.65
C THR A 285 -7.56 31.36 10.32
N TYR A 286 -8.34 30.29 10.18
CA TYR A 286 -7.99 28.99 10.75
C TYR A 286 -8.18 27.85 9.76
N GLU A 287 -7.39 26.80 9.98
CA GLU A 287 -7.51 25.51 9.32
C GLU A 287 -7.79 24.46 10.38
N PHE A 288 -8.82 23.62 10.17
CA PHE A 288 -9.33 22.69 11.17
C PHE A 288 -9.47 21.28 10.59
N HIS A 289 -8.96 20.31 11.33
CA HIS A 289 -9.00 18.89 11.00
C HIS A 289 -9.46 18.05 12.19
N VAL A 290 -10.13 16.94 11.89
CA VAL A 290 -10.62 15.97 12.88
C VAL A 290 -10.30 14.55 12.44
N GLY A 291 -10.12 13.65 13.39
CA GLY A 291 -9.94 12.23 13.12
C GLY A 291 -8.61 11.89 12.47
N GLN A 292 -8.66 10.97 11.49
CA GLN A 292 -7.47 10.60 10.73
C GLN A 292 -6.91 11.77 9.92
N ASP A 293 -7.75 12.72 9.51
CA ASP A 293 -7.33 13.93 8.81
C ASP A 293 -6.44 14.80 9.71
N ALA A 294 -6.81 14.95 10.99
CA ALA A 294 -5.98 15.65 11.98
C ALA A 294 -4.62 14.99 12.20
N ILE A 295 -4.56 13.65 12.24
CA ILE A 295 -3.29 12.92 12.32
C ILE A 295 -2.44 13.16 11.08
N ASN A 296 -3.05 13.14 9.90
CA ASN A 296 -2.34 13.37 8.65
C ASN A 296 -1.75 14.79 8.65
N TYR A 297 -2.58 15.81 8.91
CA TYR A 297 -2.15 17.21 9.01
C TYR A 297 -1.00 17.40 10.01
N LEU A 298 -1.14 16.82 11.21
CA LEU A 298 -0.12 16.91 12.25
C LEU A 298 1.22 16.24 11.85
N THR A 299 1.17 15.16 11.08
CA THR A 299 2.36 14.39 10.69
C THR A 299 2.95 14.80 9.33
N THR A 300 2.24 15.58 8.53
CA THR A 300 2.72 16.15 7.26
C THR A 300 3.06 17.63 7.42
N GLU A 301 2.05 18.48 7.58
CA GLU A 301 2.16 19.94 7.58
C GLU A 301 2.84 20.46 8.86
N LEU A 302 2.58 19.81 10.00
CA LEU A 302 3.15 20.18 11.31
C LEU A 302 4.26 19.23 11.78
N SER A 303 4.96 18.59 10.84
CA SER A 303 5.98 17.57 11.15
C SER A 303 7.15 18.08 11.99
N ASP A 304 7.43 19.39 11.97
CA ASP A 304 8.47 20.05 12.75
C ASP A 304 8.30 19.92 14.27
N TYR A 305 7.06 19.72 14.75
CA TYR A 305 6.80 19.45 16.17
C TYR A 305 7.24 18.05 16.61
N GLY A 306 7.61 17.17 15.68
CA GLY A 306 8.13 15.82 15.97
C GLY A 306 7.10 14.85 16.55
N ILE A 307 5.81 15.18 16.48
CA ILE A 307 4.73 14.34 16.98
C ILE A 307 4.40 13.27 15.94
N THR A 308 4.57 12.00 16.33
CA THR A 308 4.31 10.85 15.44
C THR A 308 2.91 10.28 15.63
N GLU A 309 2.34 9.68 14.58
CA GLU A 309 1.07 8.93 14.65
C GLU A 309 1.05 7.92 15.81
N ARG A 310 2.17 7.22 16.04
CA ARG A 310 2.33 6.27 17.14
C ARG A 310 2.17 6.95 18.52
N THR A 311 2.66 8.18 18.67
CA THR A 311 2.51 8.96 19.90
C THR A 311 1.04 9.30 20.14
N ILE A 312 0.33 9.78 19.11
CA ILE A 312 -1.10 10.13 19.19
C ILE A 312 -1.93 8.90 19.55
N LYS A 313 -1.72 7.78 18.86
CA LYS A 313 -2.44 6.53 19.14
C LYS A 313 -2.23 6.02 20.57
N ARG A 314 -1.06 6.28 21.16
CA ARG A 314 -0.80 5.97 22.57
C ARG A 314 -1.62 6.85 23.51
N VAL A 315 -1.72 8.16 23.22
CA VAL A 315 -2.54 9.10 24.01
C VAL A 315 -4.01 8.70 23.93
N ILE A 316 -4.52 8.42 22.72
CA ILE A 316 -5.88 7.91 22.51
C ILE A 316 -6.12 6.65 23.35
N SER A 317 -5.20 5.68 23.33
CA SER A 317 -5.37 4.43 24.11
C SER A 317 -5.27 4.60 25.63
N SER A 318 -4.85 5.77 26.12
CA SER A 318 -4.60 6.01 27.55
C SER A 318 -5.83 6.46 28.34
N ASN A 319 -6.87 6.95 27.65
CA ASN A 319 -8.11 7.42 28.24
C ASN A 319 -9.29 6.91 27.41
N SER A 320 -10.30 6.33 28.07
CA SER A 320 -11.49 5.80 27.38
C SER A 320 -12.36 6.87 26.71
N GLU A 321 -12.24 8.13 27.12
CA GLU A 321 -12.96 9.26 26.50
C GLU A 321 -12.26 9.76 25.23
N TYR A 322 -11.00 9.37 25.01
CA TYR A 322 -10.25 9.73 23.82
C TYR A 322 -10.42 8.66 22.74
N THR A 323 -10.86 9.09 21.57
CA THR A 323 -11.07 8.24 20.41
C THR A 323 -10.37 8.85 19.20
N LEU A 324 -10.28 8.10 18.11
CA LEU A 324 -9.82 8.70 16.86
C LEU A 324 -10.81 9.76 16.39
N ASP A 325 -12.11 9.48 16.44
CA ASP A 325 -13.15 10.32 15.83
C ASP A 325 -13.29 11.70 16.49
N ASN A 326 -12.86 11.83 17.75
CA ASN A 326 -12.88 13.11 18.46
C ASN A 326 -11.50 13.76 18.62
N PHE A 327 -10.43 13.19 18.03
CA PHE A 327 -9.12 13.83 17.98
C PHE A 327 -9.14 15.01 17.00
N VAL A 328 -8.62 16.16 17.42
CA VAL A 328 -8.59 17.39 16.60
C VAL A 328 -7.18 17.94 16.49
N CYS A 329 -6.91 18.58 15.36
CA CYS A 329 -5.72 19.39 15.15
C CYS A 329 -6.09 20.59 14.27
N PHE A 330 -5.70 21.78 14.68
CA PHE A 330 -6.01 22.99 13.94
C PHE A 330 -4.94 24.06 14.16
N SER A 331 -4.81 24.94 13.16
CA SER A 331 -3.87 26.04 13.18
C SER A 331 -4.59 27.36 12.95
N CYS A 332 -4.17 28.37 13.70
CA CYS A 332 -4.65 29.74 13.59
C CYS A 332 -3.54 30.60 12.99
N PHE A 333 -3.84 31.22 11.86
CA PHE A 333 -3.03 32.24 11.21
C PHE A 333 -3.46 33.58 11.79
N ASN A 334 -2.73 34.05 12.81
CA ASN A 334 -3.02 35.31 13.48
C ASN A 334 -2.53 36.45 12.58
N GLN A 335 -3.48 37.26 12.11
CA GLN A 335 -3.26 38.40 11.20
C GLN A 335 -3.41 39.73 11.93
N SER A 336 -4.03 39.72 13.11
CA SER A 336 -4.15 40.88 13.99
C SER A 336 -3.99 40.46 15.45
N PHE A 337 -3.25 41.27 16.20
CA PHE A 337 -3.23 41.26 17.67
C PHE A 337 -3.43 42.70 18.16
N MET A 338 -4.63 43.02 18.61
CA MET A 338 -4.96 44.33 19.12
C MET A 338 -4.65 44.40 20.62
N LEU A 339 -3.84 45.36 21.02
CA LEU A 339 -3.52 45.62 22.43
C LEU A 339 -3.45 47.14 22.68
N ARG A 340 -4.27 47.63 23.60
CA ARG A 340 -4.42 49.06 23.92
C ARG A 340 -4.78 49.88 22.68
N GLY A 341 -5.66 49.34 21.85
CA GLY A 341 -6.12 49.95 20.60
C GLY A 341 -5.02 50.14 19.56
N LYS A 342 -3.94 49.35 19.64
CA LYS A 342 -2.85 49.35 18.66
C LYS A 342 -2.58 47.92 18.17
N GLU A 343 -2.41 47.79 16.87
CA GLU A 343 -1.91 46.58 16.24
C GLU A 343 -0.48 46.29 16.71
N GLN A 344 -0.24 45.05 17.13
CA GLN A 344 1.04 44.59 17.64
C GLN A 344 1.77 43.69 16.66
N LEU A 345 1.07 43.01 15.76
CA LEU A 345 1.70 42.16 14.76
C LEU A 345 2.31 42.99 13.63
N SER A 346 3.58 42.75 13.37
CA SER A 346 4.25 43.23 12.16
C SER A 346 4.14 42.25 10.98
N GLU A 347 3.83 40.99 11.28
CA GLU A 347 3.68 39.89 10.33
C GLU A 347 2.71 38.83 10.89
N ASP A 348 2.16 38.01 10.00
CA ASP A 348 1.27 36.92 10.37
C ASP A 348 2.00 35.89 11.24
N THR A 349 1.36 35.42 12.30
CA THR A 349 1.95 34.43 13.22
C THR A 349 1.09 33.18 13.31
N LEU A 350 1.73 32.01 13.25
CA LEU A 350 1.04 30.72 13.30
C LEU A 350 0.96 30.21 14.75
N SER A 351 -0.22 29.78 15.17
CA SER A 351 -0.41 29.04 16.43
C SER A 351 -1.14 27.74 16.15
N SER A 352 -0.53 26.61 16.50
CA SER A 352 -1.08 25.28 16.26
C SER A 352 -1.50 24.60 17.55
N TYR A 353 -2.62 23.88 17.48
CA TYR A 353 -3.26 23.21 18.60
C TYR A 353 -3.60 21.77 18.23
N LEU A 354 -3.55 20.90 19.24
CA LEU A 354 -4.05 19.53 19.15
C LEU A 354 -4.83 19.19 20.41
N GLY A 355 -5.75 18.24 20.31
CA GLY A 355 -6.54 17.83 21.47
C GLY A 355 -7.74 16.97 21.10
N PHE A 356 -8.82 17.12 21.86
CA PHE A 356 -10.02 16.32 21.75
C PHE A 356 -11.30 17.14 21.91
N PHE A 357 -12.33 16.78 21.14
CA PHE A 357 -13.71 17.13 21.47
C PHE A 357 -14.27 16.12 22.48
N LEU A 358 -14.70 16.60 23.64
CA LEU A 358 -15.31 15.79 24.69
C LEU A 358 -16.77 16.20 24.88
N GLN A 359 -17.49 15.42 25.70
CA GLN A 359 -18.91 15.68 26.03
C GLN A 359 -19.78 15.88 24.77
N ASP A 360 -19.71 14.92 23.83
CA ASP A 360 -20.44 14.97 22.56
C ASP A 360 -20.19 16.25 21.73
N GLY A 361 -19.00 16.85 21.87
CA GLY A 361 -18.57 18.02 21.11
C GLY A 361 -18.94 19.35 21.74
N THR A 362 -19.32 19.39 23.02
CA THR A 362 -19.58 20.63 23.76
C THR A 362 -18.38 21.10 24.59
N TYR A 363 -17.32 20.29 24.69
CA TYR A 363 -16.10 20.66 25.40
C TYR A 363 -14.88 20.47 24.50
N LEU A 364 -14.06 21.50 24.36
CA LEU A 364 -12.82 21.50 23.60
C LEU A 364 -11.63 21.47 24.55
N ASP A 365 -10.95 20.33 24.56
CA ASP A 365 -9.78 20.04 25.38
C ASP A 365 -8.53 20.07 24.49
N ILE A 366 -7.68 21.09 24.60
CA ILE A 366 -6.55 21.29 23.67
C ILE A 366 -5.26 21.76 24.35
N ALA A 367 -4.14 21.51 23.68
CA ALA A 367 -2.84 22.05 24.03
C ALA A 367 -2.27 22.86 22.87
N ASN A 368 -1.70 24.03 23.18
CA ASN A 368 -0.88 24.79 22.25
C ASN A 368 0.44 24.05 22.03
N MET A 369 0.76 23.74 20.78
CA MET A 369 1.88 22.86 20.44
C MET A 369 3.25 23.54 20.62
N THR A 370 3.29 24.88 20.60
CA THR A 370 4.53 25.65 20.79
C THR A 370 4.87 25.83 22.26
N THR A 371 3.86 26.16 23.08
CA THR A 371 4.07 26.50 24.49
C THR A 371 3.82 25.31 25.43
N GLY A 372 3.08 24.30 24.98
CA GLY A 372 2.59 23.21 25.83
C GLY A 372 1.47 23.63 26.79
N THR A 373 0.98 24.88 26.69
CA THR A 373 -0.11 25.37 27.54
C THR A 373 -1.41 24.67 27.19
N TYR A 374 -2.12 24.25 28.21
CA TYR A 374 -3.37 23.51 28.12
C TYR A 374 -4.56 24.45 28.29
N TYR A 375 -5.62 24.23 27.50
CA TYR A 375 -6.84 25.02 27.54
C TYR A 375 -8.07 24.12 27.48
N GLY A 376 -9.09 24.48 28.25
CA GLY A 376 -10.40 23.87 28.25
C GLY A 376 -11.48 24.91 27.93
N PHE A 377 -12.24 24.68 26.86
CA PHE A 377 -13.33 25.57 26.49
C PHE A 377 -14.66 24.84 26.44
N THR A 378 -15.72 25.50 26.90
CA THR A 378 -17.10 25.02 26.78
C THR A 378 -17.80 25.76 25.65
N LYS A 379 -18.51 25.03 24.79
CA LYS A 379 -19.30 25.59 23.69
C LYS A 379 -20.49 26.38 24.23
N GLU A 380 -20.73 27.55 23.66
CA GLU A 380 -21.91 28.39 23.96
C GLU A 380 -23.16 28.04 23.15
#